data_AF-A0A6J6TK83-F1
#
_entry.id   AF-A0A6J6TK83-F1
#
_cell.length_a   1.000
_cell.length_b   1.000
_cell.length_c   1.000
_cell.angle_alpha   90.00
_cell.angle_beta   90.00
_cell.angle_gamma   90.00
#
_symmetry.space_group_name_H-M   'P 1'
#
loop_
_entity.id
_entity.type
_entity.pdbx_description
1 polymer ?
#
loop_
_entity_poly.entity_id
_entity_poly.type
_entity_poly.pdbx_seq_one_letter_code
_entity_poly.pdbx_strand_id
1 'polypeptide(L)'
;MLDAIQELTRLAVQTSTGDRSRLMLDIDNFRSNKRVELKKLANEMAEEAKSTGKSIKLAPMNAFERKIIHDTIQELGLTSESDGEDPNRYVVIYSA
;
A
#
# COMPACT_ATOMS: atom_id res chain seq x y z
N MET A 1 10.10 -2.09 7.95
CA MET A 1 10.84 -1.77 9.20
C MET A 1 9.93 -1.18 10.27
N LEU A 2 9.18 -0.11 9.99
CA LEU A 2 8.23 0.48 10.96
C LEU A 2 7.23 -0.54 11.52
N ASP A 3 6.63 -1.38 10.67
CA ASP A 3 5.66 -2.39 11.14
C ASP A 3 6.29 -3.43 12.07
N ALA A 4 7.56 -3.81 11.84
CA ALA A 4 8.27 -4.74 12.71
C ALA A 4 8.52 -4.12 14.10
N ILE A 5 8.90 -2.84 14.15
CA ILE A 5 9.10 -2.11 15.41
C ILE A 5 7.75 -1.92 16.13
N GLN A 6 6.68 -1.61 15.38
CA GLN A 6 5.33 -1.52 15.94
C GLN A 6 4.91 -2.85 16.60
N GLU A 7 5.12 -3.98 15.93
CA GLU A 7 4.77 -5.28 16.49
C GLU A 7 5.60 -5.64 17.72
N LEU A 8 6.91 -5.38 17.72
CA LEU A 8 7.75 -5.57 18.89
C LEU A 8 7.29 -4.69 20.06
N THR A 9 6.94 -3.43 19.79
CA THR A 9 6.43 -2.50 20.81
C THR A 9 5.10 -2.97 21.37
N ARG A 10 4.19 -3.43 20.50
CA ARG A 10 2.89 -3.96 20.89
C ARG A 10 3.03 -5.17 21.82
N LEU A 11 3.94 -6.09 21.49
CA LEU A 11 4.24 -7.25 22.32
C LEU A 11 4.85 -6.85 23.67
N ALA A 12 5.82 -5.95 23.68
CA ALA A 12 6.46 -5.48 24.92
C ALA A 12 5.46 -4.82 25.89
N VAL A 13 4.55 -3.99 25.36
CA VAL A 13 3.47 -3.39 26.16
C VAL A 13 2.54 -4.46 26.69
N GLN A 14 2.08 -5.39 25.86
CA GLN A 14 1.18 -6.47 26.27
C GLN A 14 1.81 -7.34 27.37
N THR A 15 3.09 -7.69 27.25
CA THR A 15 3.81 -8.47 28.28
C THR A 15 3.92 -7.70 29.60
N SER A 16 4.05 -6.38 29.55
CA SER A 16 4.21 -5.53 30.74
C SER A 16 2.89 -5.22 31.44
N THR A 17 1.80 -5.05 30.67
CA THR A 17 0.49 -4.62 31.19
C THR A 17 -0.51 -5.76 31.33
N GLY A 18 -0.27 -6.93 30.74
CA GLY A 18 -1.23 -8.04 30.67
C GLY A 18 -2.36 -7.83 29.67
N ASP A 19 -2.72 -6.57 29.40
CA ASP A 19 -3.77 -6.20 28.46
C ASP A 19 -3.28 -5.91 27.04
N ARG A 20 -4.13 -6.18 26.05
CA ARG A 20 -3.90 -5.75 24.67
C ARG A 20 -4.15 -4.25 24.53
N SER A 21 -3.07 -3.49 24.33
CA SER A 21 -3.17 -2.07 23.95
C SER A 21 -3.35 -1.88 22.44
N ARG A 22 -4.24 -0.97 22.05
CA ARG A 22 -4.35 -0.45 20.68
C ARG A 22 -3.35 0.68 20.51
N LEU A 23 -2.15 0.36 20.03
CA LEU A 23 -1.07 1.33 19.83
C LEU A 23 -0.65 1.34 18.35
N MET A 24 -0.48 2.53 17.79
CA MET A 24 0.02 2.72 16.43
C MET A 24 1.32 3.51 16.53
N LEU A 25 2.38 2.96 15.96
CA LEU A 25 3.68 3.62 15.91
C LEU A 25 3.79 4.36 14.57
N ASP A 26 4.02 5.66 14.65
CA ASP A 26 4.36 6.48 13.49
C ASP A 26 5.63 7.27 13.83
N ILE A 27 6.57 7.27 12.90
CA ILE A 27 7.85 7.97 13.07
C ILE A 27 7.93 8.97 11.93
N ASP A 28 8.05 10.26 12.26
CA ASP A 28 8.21 11.34 11.28
C ASP A 28 7.15 11.35 10.15
N ASN A 29 5.88 11.12 10.50
CA ASN A 29 4.77 11.01 9.55
C ASN A 29 5.00 9.96 8.43
N PHE A 30 5.84 8.95 8.65
CA PHE A 30 6.19 7.93 7.66
C PHE A 30 4.96 7.33 7.00
N ARG A 31 3.91 7.02 7.78
CA ARG A 31 2.67 6.44 7.24
C ARG A 31 1.93 7.39 6.30
N SER A 32 1.91 8.68 6.62
CA SER A 32 1.30 9.72 5.77
C SER A 32 2.14 9.98 4.53
N ASN A 33 3.45 10.09 4.67
CA ASN A 33 4.37 10.30 3.55
C ASN A 33 4.32 9.13 2.56
N LYS A 34 4.32 7.90 3.08
CA LYS A 34 4.20 6.69 2.25
C LYS A 34 2.89 6.65 1.46
N ARG A 35 1.77 7.08 2.07
CA ARG A 35 0.50 7.21 1.36
C ARG A 35 0.57 8.22 0.22
N VAL A 36 1.19 9.37 0.44
CA VAL A 36 1.36 10.41 -0.59
C VAL A 36 2.20 9.88 -1.75
N GLU A 37 3.30 9.18 -1.46
CA GLU A 37 4.14 8.55 -2.49
C GLU A 37 3.38 7.51 -3.32
N LEU A 38 2.64 6.61 -2.67
CA LEU A 38 1.87 5.57 -3.35
C LEU A 38 0.75 6.16 -4.21
N LYS A 39 0.07 7.21 -3.72
CA LYS A 39 -0.92 7.94 -4.51
C LYS A 39 -0.28 8.60 -5.73
N LYS A 40 0.89 9.21 -5.57
CA LYS A 40 1.61 9.82 -6.69
C LYS A 40 1.99 8.78 -7.74
N LEU A 41 2.54 7.64 -7.32
CA LEU A 41 2.86 6.51 -8.19
C LEU A 41 1.62 6.00 -8.94
N ALA A 42 0.49 5.84 -8.24
CA ALA A 42 -0.75 5.40 -8.86
C ALA A 42 -1.24 6.37 -9.94
N ASN A 43 -1.17 7.68 -9.69
CA ASN A 43 -1.53 8.71 -10.68
C ASN A 43 -0.61 8.68 -11.92
N GLU A 44 0.71 8.58 -11.71
CA GLU A 44 1.68 8.53 -12.82
C GLU A 44 1.44 7.30 -13.70
N MET A 45 1.26 6.12 -13.10
CA MET A 45 1.00 4.89 -13.84
C MET A 45 -0.39 4.85 -14.48
N ALA A 46 -1.39 5.49 -13.86
CA ALA A 46 -2.72 5.64 -14.46
C ALA A 46 -2.67 6.46 -15.75
N GLU A 47 -1.95 7.59 -15.74
CA GLU A 47 -1.79 8.43 -16.91
C GLU A 47 -0.94 7.73 -17.99
N GLU A 48 0.10 7.00 -17.59
CA GLU A 48 0.86 6.18 -18.53
C GLU A 48 0.00 5.08 -19.17
N ALA A 49 -0.84 4.38 -18.40
CA ALA A 49 -1.74 3.35 -18.91
C ALA A 49 -2.75 3.95 -19.92
N LYS A 50 -3.35 5.11 -19.60
CA LYS A 50 -4.23 5.84 -20.51
C LYS A 50 -3.52 6.26 -21.80
N SER A 51 -2.31 6.79 -21.69
CA SER A 51 -1.55 7.30 -22.85
C SER A 51 -1.08 6.18 -23.78
N THR A 52 -0.68 5.05 -23.22
CA THR A 52 -0.15 3.91 -23.99
C THR A 52 -1.25 2.97 -24.47
N GLY A 53 -2.43 3.01 -23.85
CA GLY A 53 -3.53 2.06 -24.10
C GLY A 53 -3.16 0.62 -23.73
N LYS A 54 -2.16 0.44 -22.86
CA LYS A 54 -1.65 -0.87 -22.43
C LYS A 54 -1.79 -1.01 -20.93
N SER A 55 -1.95 -2.26 -20.48
CA SER A 55 -1.92 -2.56 -19.06
C SER A 55 -0.50 -2.41 -18.49
N ILE A 56 -0.41 -1.84 -17.29
CA ILE A 56 0.85 -1.60 -16.58
C ILE A 56 0.89 -2.47 -15.33
N LYS A 57 2.01 -3.16 -15.15
CA LYS A 57 2.28 -3.99 -13.97
C LYS A 57 3.18 -3.21 -13.02
N LEU A 58 2.73 -3.03 -11.78
CA LEU A 58 3.52 -2.43 -10.72
C LEU A 58 4.47 -3.45 -10.09
N ALA A 59 5.45 -2.96 -9.32
CA ALA A 59 6.30 -3.82 -8.50
C ALA A 59 5.48 -4.55 -7.41
N PRO A 60 5.90 -5.75 -6.97
CA PRO A 60 5.29 -6.44 -5.84
C PRO A 60 5.28 -5.58 -4.58
N MET A 61 4.18 -5.61 -3.84
CA MET A 61 3.99 -4.74 -2.66
C MET A 61 3.02 -5.38 -1.66
N ASN A 62 3.05 -4.90 -0.41
CA ASN A 62 2.23 -5.50 0.64
C ASN A 62 0.73 -5.19 0.46
N ALA A 63 -0.15 -5.90 1.18
CA ALA A 63 -1.60 -5.74 1.05
C ALA A 63 -2.10 -4.30 1.33
N PHE A 64 -1.44 -3.56 2.23
CA PHE A 64 -1.81 -2.17 2.54
C PHE A 64 -1.47 -1.24 1.38
N GLU A 65 -0.29 -1.40 0.79
CA GLU A 65 0.15 -0.63 -0.37
C GLU A 65 -0.75 -0.92 -1.58
N ARG A 66 -1.06 -2.20 -1.85
CA ARG A 66 -1.99 -2.59 -2.92
C ARG A 66 -3.36 -1.95 -2.76
N LYS A 67 -3.88 -1.90 -1.54
CA LYS A 67 -5.17 -1.27 -1.25
C LYS A 67 -5.17 0.22 -1.58
N ILE A 68 -4.13 0.95 -1.17
CA ILE A 68 -4.02 2.40 -1.46
C ILE A 68 -4.00 2.64 -2.97
N ILE A 69 -3.23 1.84 -3.72
CA ILE A 69 -3.19 1.96 -5.17
C ILE A 69 -4.56 1.65 -5.77
N HIS A 70 -5.18 0.54 -5.39
CA HIS A 70 -6.50 0.15 -5.92
C HIS A 70 -7.55 1.24 -5.70
N ASP A 71 -7.65 1.75 -4.47
CA ASP A 71 -8.58 2.83 -4.11
C ASP A 71 -8.31 4.09 -4.97
N THR A 72 -7.03 4.46 -5.16
CA THR A 72 -6.63 5.64 -5.96
C THR A 72 -6.95 5.45 -7.45
N ILE A 73 -6.70 4.27 -8.01
CA ILE A 73 -6.99 3.97 -9.42
C ILE A 73 -8.51 3.97 -9.68
N GLN A 74 -9.30 3.46 -8.73
CA GLN A 74 -10.75 3.49 -8.80
C GLN A 74 -11.30 4.93 -8.74
N GLU A 75 -10.73 5.80 -7.90
CA GLU A 75 -11.04 7.24 -7.88
C GLU A 75 -10.76 7.93 -9.23
N LEU A 76 -9.76 7.46 -9.98
CA LEU A 76 -9.41 7.96 -11.31
C LEU A 76 -10.29 7.37 -12.43
N GLY A 77 -11.23 6.48 -12.11
CA GLY A 77 -12.13 5.84 -13.06
C GLY A 77 -11.50 4.72 -13.90
N LEU A 78 -10.36 4.18 -13.47
CA LEU A 78 -9.67 3.06 -14.11
C LEU A 78 -9.91 1.75 -13.35
N THR A 79 -9.64 0.63 -14.00
CA THR A 79 -9.73 -0.70 -13.39
C THR A 79 -8.34 -1.18 -12.98
N SER A 80 -8.24 -1.80 -11.81
CA SER A 80 -7.03 -2.51 -11.40
C SER A 80 -7.34 -3.86 -10.77
N GLU A 81 -6.37 -4.77 -10.86
CA GLU A 81 -6.47 -6.13 -10.32
C GLU A 81 -5.18 -6.51 -9.61
N SER A 82 -5.28 -7.29 -8.52
CA SER A 82 -4.12 -7.82 -7.82
C SER A 82 -3.80 -9.23 -8.28
N ASP A 83 -2.65 -9.41 -8.91
CA ASP A 83 -2.19 -10.68 -9.49
C ASP A 83 -0.92 -11.20 -8.77
N GLY A 84 -0.71 -12.51 -8.82
CA GLY A 84 0.36 -13.23 -8.12
C GLY A 84 0.02 -13.66 -6.68
N GLU A 85 0.96 -14.34 -6.05
CA GLU A 85 0.87 -14.83 -4.66
C GLU A 85 1.85 -14.06 -3.76
N ASP A 86 1.47 -13.86 -2.49
CA ASP A 86 2.35 -13.24 -1.50
C ASP A 86 3.64 -14.06 -1.34
N PRO A 87 4.84 -13.44 -1.32
CA PRO A 87 5.12 -12.00 -1.22
C PRO A 87 5.25 -11.27 -2.57
N ASN A 88 5.15 -11.99 -3.69
CA ASN A 88 5.37 -11.44 -5.04
C ASN A 88 4.09 -10.86 -5.66
N ARG A 89 3.07 -10.60 -4.86
CA ARG A 89 1.78 -10.12 -5.33
C ARG A 89 1.85 -8.64 -5.72
N TYR A 90 1.35 -8.33 -6.91
CA TYR A 90 1.45 -7.01 -7.53
C TYR A 90 0.08 -6.51 -8.02
N VAL A 91 0.01 -5.25 -8.44
CA VAL A 91 -1.20 -4.64 -9.02
C VAL A 91 -0.99 -4.42 -10.51
N VAL A 92 -2.01 -4.78 -11.30
CA VAL A 92 -2.11 -4.50 -12.73
C VAL A 92 -3.15 -3.41 -12.92
N ILE A 93 -2.77 -2.33 -13.60
CA ILE A 93 -3.69 -1.26 -14.00
C ILE A 93 -4.06 -1.50 -15.46
N TYR A 94 -5.35 -1.46 -15.76
CA TYR A 94 -5.88 -1.59 -17.11
C TYR A 94 -6.30 -0.21 -17.65
N SER A 95 -5.88 0.11 -18.87
CA SER A 95 -6.46 1.22 -19.62
C SER A 95 -7.87 0.85 -20.06
N ALA A 96 -8.84 1.73 -19.81
CA ALA A 96 -10.21 1.58 -20.29
C ALA A 96 -10.29 1.55 -21.83
#